data_AF-A0A1L9C5W5-F1
#
_entry.id   AF-A0A1L9C5W5-F1
#
_cell.length_a   1.000
_cell.length_b   1.000
_cell.length_c   1.000
_cell.angle_alpha   90.00
_cell.angle_beta   90.00
_cell.angle_gamma   90.00
#
_symmetry.space_group_name_H-M   'P 1'
#
loop_
_entity.id
_entity.type
_entity.pdbx_description
1 polymer ?
#
loop_
_entity_poly.entity_id
_entity_poly.type
_entity_poly.pdbx_seq_one_letter_code
_entity_poly.pdbx_strand_id
1 'polypeptide(L)'
;MTNFKKLILPVIISSGIVIITTGIDFLGDALRPVVGDFLTLPVVFFGMLLLPLAPIIYGLLTGDRIGSVIIGVIPVVGLFLDIYFSLIVSGEFISTKTFSYFGILAILGGLVGYFAARKEIEYNILSICCFLFWMVIFVRGIN
;
A
#
# COMPACT_ATOMS: atom_id res chain seq x y z
N MET A 1 21.08 -18.75 9.62
CA MET A 1 21.39 -17.33 9.34
C MET A 1 20.86 -16.83 7.97
N THR A 2 20.07 -17.63 7.25
CA THR A 2 19.67 -17.41 5.84
C THR A 2 18.30 -16.74 5.63
N ASN A 3 17.39 -16.76 6.61
CA ASN A 3 16.05 -16.15 6.47
C ASN A 3 16.04 -14.64 6.71
N PHE A 4 16.86 -14.12 7.64
CA PHE A 4 16.85 -12.69 7.97
C PHE A 4 17.29 -11.82 6.79
N LYS A 5 18.35 -12.23 6.07
CA LYS A 5 18.85 -11.50 4.89
C LYS A 5 17.81 -11.39 3.76
N LYS A 6 16.93 -12.39 3.61
CA LYS A 6 15.86 -12.36 2.61
C LYS A 6 14.73 -11.39 2.97
N LEU A 7 14.58 -11.05 4.24
CA LEU A 7 13.56 -10.10 4.72
C LEU A 7 14.02 -8.64 4.67
N ILE A 8 15.34 -8.39 4.70
CA ILE A 8 15.90 -7.03 4.67
C ILE A 8 15.47 -6.30 3.40
N LEU A 9 15.58 -6.94 2.23
CA LEU A 9 15.24 -6.30 0.95
C LEU A 9 13.75 -5.89 0.86
N PRO A 10 12.78 -6.79 1.15
CA PRO A 10 11.36 -6.42 1.23
C PRO A 10 11.07 -5.27 2.18
N VAL A 11 11.72 -5.23 3.35
CA VAL A 11 11.54 -4.15 4.33
C VAL A 11 12.08 -2.83 3.78
N ILE A 12 13.28 -2.83 3.18
CA ILE A 12 13.86 -1.62 2.56
C ILE A 12 12.94 -1.10 1.44
N ILE A 13 12.44 -1.99 0.57
CA ILE A 13 11.51 -1.63 -0.50
C ILE A 13 10.23 -1.03 0.09
N SER A 14 9.67 -1.67 1.12
CA SER A 14 8.46 -1.19 1.80
C SER A 14 8.66 0.21 2.38
N SER A 15 9.78 0.46 3.06
CA SER A 15 10.11 1.79 3.58
C SER A 15 10.25 2.82 2.46
N GLY A 16 10.87 2.44 1.33
CA GLY A 16 10.95 3.30 0.16
C GLY A 16 9.57 3.67 -0.41
N ILE A 17 8.66 2.70 -0.50
CA ILE A 17 7.28 2.93 -0.93
C ILE A 17 6.59 3.91 0.00
N VAL A 18 6.71 3.74 1.32
CA VAL A 18 6.10 4.67 2.30
C VAL A 18 6.59 6.09 2.05
N ILE A 19 7.92 6.30 1.97
CA ILE A 19 8.53 7.62 1.73
C ILE A 19 8.03 8.23 0.41
N ILE A 20 7.92 7.43 -0.65
CA ILE A 20 7.42 7.89 -1.94
C ILE A 20 5.95 8.30 -1.82
N THR A 21 5.10 7.46 -1.22
CA THR A 21 3.66 7.73 -1.12
C THR A 21 3.36 8.95 -0.25
N THR A 22 4.04 9.10 0.89
CA THR A 22 3.88 10.29 1.73
C THR A 22 4.45 11.53 1.06
N GLY A 23 5.60 11.40 0.38
CA GLY A 23 6.19 12.49 -0.41
C GLY A 23 5.28 12.98 -1.54
N ILE A 24 4.56 12.07 -2.21
CA ILE A 24 3.55 12.42 -3.22
C ILE A 24 2.38 13.17 -2.58
N ASP A 25 1.94 12.76 -1.40
CA ASP A 25 0.85 13.42 -0.68
C ASP A 25 1.24 14.85 -0.28
N PHE A 26 2.42 15.02 0.33
CA PHE A 26 3.00 16.34 0.63
C PHE A 26 3.13 17.23 -0.60
N LEU A 27 3.58 16.66 -1.73
CA LEU A 27 3.67 17.41 -2.99
C LEU A 27 2.28 17.81 -3.50
N GLY A 28 1.29 16.93 -3.38
CA GLY A 28 -0.10 17.21 -3.72
C GLY A 28 -0.66 18.38 -2.92
N ASP A 29 -0.45 18.38 -1.61
CA ASP A 29 -0.87 19.47 -0.73
C ASP A 29 -0.15 20.79 -1.03
N ALA A 30 1.14 20.76 -1.35
CA ALA A 30 1.90 21.95 -1.72
C ALA A 30 1.46 22.54 -3.08
N LEU A 31 1.03 21.70 -4.03
CA LEU A 31 0.58 22.13 -5.36
C LEU A 31 -0.89 22.55 -5.39
N ARG A 32 -1.71 22.08 -4.44
CA ARG A 32 -3.16 22.33 -4.39
C ARG A 32 -3.52 23.82 -4.41
N PRO A 33 -2.82 24.74 -3.72
CA PRO A 33 -3.08 26.18 -3.81
C PRO A 33 -2.73 26.80 -5.18
N VAL A 34 -1.81 26.18 -5.94
CA VAL A 34 -1.27 26.75 -7.19
C VAL A 34 -2.04 26.25 -8.40
N VAL A 35 -2.34 24.95 -8.43
CA VAL A 35 -2.86 24.26 -9.62
C VAL A 35 -4.30 23.77 -9.41
N GLY A 36 -4.81 23.82 -8.17
CA GLY A 36 -6.16 23.41 -7.81
C GLY A 36 -6.36 21.89 -7.78
N ASP A 37 -7.51 21.46 -7.27
CA ASP A 37 -7.85 20.05 -7.05
C ASP A 37 -7.89 19.21 -8.33
N PHE A 38 -8.18 19.82 -9.48
CA PHE A 38 -8.35 19.12 -10.75
C PHE A 38 -7.07 18.38 -11.18
N LEU A 39 -5.89 18.94 -10.87
CA LEU A 39 -4.61 18.34 -11.25
C LEU A 39 -3.90 17.64 -10.09
N THR A 40 -4.19 17.98 -8.83
CA THR A 40 -3.55 17.33 -7.68
C THR A 40 -4.17 15.98 -7.33
N LEU A 41 -5.50 15.84 -7.40
CA LEU A 41 -6.18 14.58 -7.07
C LEU A 41 -5.74 13.40 -7.95
N PRO A 42 -5.61 13.53 -9.29
CA PRO A 42 -5.10 12.44 -10.12
C PRO A 42 -3.67 12.05 -9.75
N VAL A 43 -2.79 13.00 -9.46
CA VAL A 43 -1.38 12.74 -9.12
C VAL A 43 -1.28 11.92 -7.84
N VAL A 44 -2.00 12.31 -6.79
CA VAL A 44 -2.03 11.56 -5.53
C VAL A 44 -2.65 10.18 -5.74
N PHE A 45 -3.76 10.09 -6.49
CA PHE A 45 -4.42 8.82 -6.80
C PHE A 45 -3.49 7.84 -7.52
N PHE A 46 -2.83 8.26 -8.61
CA PHE A 46 -1.89 7.42 -9.34
C PHE A 46 -0.66 7.07 -8.51
N GLY A 47 -0.21 7.97 -7.63
CA GLY A 47 0.86 7.68 -6.68
C GLY A 47 0.49 6.57 -5.69
N MET A 48 -0.74 6.58 -5.19
CA MET A 48 -1.23 5.56 -4.24
C MET A 48 -1.41 4.18 -4.89
N LEU A 49 -1.52 4.08 -6.22
CA LEU A 49 -1.50 2.78 -6.93
C LEU A 49 -0.20 1.99 -6.70
N LEU A 50 0.88 2.66 -6.28
CA LEU A 50 2.13 2.00 -5.95
C LEU A 50 1.94 0.95 -4.84
N LEU A 51 1.01 1.19 -3.91
CA LEU A 51 0.73 0.33 -2.74
C LEU A 51 0.35 -1.10 -3.15
N PRO A 52 -0.65 -1.32 -4.03
CA PRO A 52 -0.98 -2.66 -4.49
C PRO A 52 -0.15 -3.10 -5.72
N LEU A 53 0.45 -2.19 -6.50
CA LEU A 53 1.27 -2.58 -7.67
C LEU A 53 2.66 -3.09 -7.30
N ALA A 54 3.32 -2.47 -6.33
CA ALA A 54 4.65 -2.87 -5.89
C ALA A 54 4.73 -4.34 -5.44
N PRO A 55 3.80 -4.88 -4.62
CA PRO A 55 3.84 -6.29 -4.26
C PRO A 55 3.60 -7.21 -5.48
N ILE A 56 2.78 -6.82 -6.46
CA ILE A 56 2.60 -7.59 -7.71
C ILE A 56 3.93 -7.68 -8.47
N ILE A 57 4.54 -6.54 -8.76
CA ILE A 57 5.78 -6.46 -9.54
C ILE A 57 6.87 -7.25 -8.84
N TYR A 58 7.05 -7.04 -7.53
CA TYR A 58 8.03 -7.78 -6.75
C TYR A 58 7.75 -9.28 -6.74
N GLY A 59 6.50 -9.69 -6.54
CA GLY A 59 6.08 -11.09 -6.52
C GLY A 59 6.35 -11.79 -7.85
N LEU A 60 5.91 -11.20 -8.97
CA LEU A 60 6.14 -11.73 -10.32
C LEU A 60 7.62 -11.87 -10.65
N LEU A 61 8.44 -10.88 -10.27
CA LEU A 61 9.88 -10.90 -10.53
C LEU A 61 10.59 -11.95 -9.67
N THR A 62 10.41 -11.90 -8.35
CA THR A 62 11.23 -12.67 -7.40
C THR A 62 10.68 -14.06 -7.07
N GLY A 63 9.36 -14.24 -7.13
CA GLY A 63 8.70 -15.43 -6.58
C GLY A 63 8.76 -15.52 -5.05
N ASP A 64 9.25 -14.50 -4.35
CA ASP A 64 9.30 -14.47 -2.89
C ASP A 64 7.93 -14.10 -2.32
N ARG A 65 7.21 -15.13 -1.87
CA ARG A 65 5.86 -15.01 -1.30
C ARG A 65 5.85 -14.15 -0.04
N ILE A 66 6.83 -14.33 0.86
CA ILE A 66 6.86 -13.62 2.13
C ILE A 66 7.26 -12.17 1.89
N GLY A 67 8.32 -11.95 1.09
CA GLY A 67 8.75 -10.60 0.73
C GLY A 67 7.67 -9.80 0.02
N SER A 68 6.93 -10.43 -0.89
CA SER A 68 5.83 -9.79 -1.61
C SER A 68 4.65 -9.44 -0.68
N VAL A 69 4.30 -10.31 0.29
CA VAL A 69 3.32 -9.99 1.34
C VAL A 69 3.77 -8.78 2.16
N ILE A 70 5.04 -8.74 2.56
CA ILE A 70 5.61 -7.64 3.35
C ILE A 70 5.48 -6.32 2.59
N ILE A 71 5.83 -6.30 1.30
CA ILE A 71 5.73 -5.12 0.43
C ILE A 71 4.28 -4.67 0.24
N GLY A 72 3.30 -5.56 0.36
CA GLY A 72 1.88 -5.20 0.29
C GLY A 72 1.31 -4.70 1.62
N VAL A 73 1.76 -5.27 2.75
CA VAL A 73 1.20 -4.97 4.07
C VAL A 73 1.86 -3.74 4.70
N ILE A 74 3.20 -3.70 4.75
CA ILE A 74 3.93 -2.66 5.49
C ILE A 74 3.60 -1.26 4.99
N PRO A 75 3.57 -0.98 3.67
CA PRO A 75 3.24 0.35 3.20
C PRO A 75 1.85 0.84 3.60
N VAL A 76 0.84 -0.03 3.61
CA VAL A 76 -0.52 0.31 4.06
C VAL A 76 -0.54 0.63 5.55
N VAL A 77 0.17 -0.17 6.36
CA VAL A 77 0.33 0.10 7.80
C VAL A 77 1.11 1.39 8.03
N GLY A 78 2.14 1.65 7.23
CA GLY A 78 2.93 2.88 7.26
C GLY A 78 2.07 4.12 7.02
N LEU A 79 1.22 4.09 5.98
CA LEU A 79 0.27 5.17 5.72
C LEU A 79 -0.77 5.35 6.83
N PHE A 80 -1.28 4.24 7.38
CA PHE A 80 -2.18 4.34 8.54
C PHE A 80 -1.50 5.04 9.72
N LEU A 81 -0.25 4.68 10.01
CA LEU A 81 0.50 5.33 11.08
C LEU A 81 0.75 6.79 10.74
N ASP A 82 1.18 7.12 9.53
CA ASP A 82 1.44 8.50 9.10
C ASP A 82 0.22 9.42 9.30
N ILE A 83 -0.97 8.97 8.86
CA ILE A 83 -2.21 9.75 8.94
C ILE A 83 -2.72 9.89 10.37
N TYR A 84 -2.64 8.81 11.17
CA TYR A 84 -3.27 8.76 12.50
C TYR A 84 -2.28 8.85 13.67
N PHE A 85 -1.00 9.12 13.41
CA PHE A 85 0.04 9.12 14.45
C PHE A 85 -0.27 10.10 15.59
N SER A 86 -0.72 11.31 15.24
CA SER A 86 -1.04 12.36 16.21
C SER A 86 -2.14 11.93 17.17
N LEU A 87 -3.20 11.30 16.65
CA LEU A 87 -4.32 10.76 17.43
C LEU A 87 -3.87 9.62 18.35
N ILE A 88 -2.99 8.73 17.87
CA ILE A 88 -2.44 7.64 18.68
C ILE A 88 -1.63 8.21 19.84
N VAL A 89 -0.78 9.21 19.57
CA VAL A 89 0.09 9.84 20.57
C VAL A 89 -0.72 10.65 21.59
N SER A 90 -1.80 11.31 21.17
CA SER A 90 -2.72 12.03 22.06
C SER A 90 -3.62 11.11 22.89
N GLY A 91 -3.61 9.80 22.62
CA GLY A 91 -4.48 8.82 23.28
C GLY A 91 -5.93 8.89 22.81
N GLU A 92 -6.19 9.54 21.67
CA GLU A 92 -7.50 9.64 21.07
C GLU A 92 -7.91 8.34 20.37
N PHE A 93 -9.22 8.09 20.37
CA PHE A 93 -9.76 6.86 19.85
C PHE A 93 -9.88 6.89 18.32
N ILE A 94 -9.18 5.96 17.64
CA ILE A 94 -9.39 5.71 16.22
C ILE A 94 -10.65 4.87 16.06
N SER A 95 -11.57 5.34 15.22
CA SER A 95 -12.79 4.61 14.88
C SER A 95 -12.49 3.19 14.38
N THR A 96 -13.27 2.22 14.86
CA THR A 96 -13.18 0.82 14.41
C THR A 96 -13.42 0.68 12.91
N LYS A 97 -14.18 1.60 12.30
CA LYS A 97 -14.39 1.66 10.85
C LYS A 97 -13.09 1.97 10.11
N THR A 98 -12.35 2.96 10.58
CA THR A 98 -11.04 3.36 10.01
C THR A 98 -10.03 2.23 10.16
N PHE A 99 -9.93 1.64 11.35
CA PHE A 99 -9.03 0.52 11.59
C PHE A 99 -9.36 -0.66 10.67
N SER A 100 -10.65 -0.99 10.52
CA SER A 100 -11.12 -2.05 9.62
C SER A 100 -10.84 -1.75 8.15
N TYR A 101 -11.00 -0.49 7.74
CA TYR A 101 -10.70 -0.03 6.38
C TYR A 101 -9.22 -0.27 6.02
N PHE A 102 -8.28 0.22 6.83
CA PHE A 102 -6.86 0.00 6.61
C PHE A 102 -6.46 -1.48 6.77
N GLY A 103 -7.09 -2.19 7.71
CA GLY A 103 -6.88 -3.63 7.89
C GLY A 103 -7.24 -4.43 6.64
N ILE A 104 -8.38 -4.15 6.00
CA ILE A 104 -8.79 -4.81 4.76
C ILE A 104 -7.83 -4.45 3.62
N LEU A 105 -7.42 -3.19 3.47
CA LEU A 105 -6.44 -2.78 2.47
C LEU A 105 -5.09 -3.48 2.67
N ALA A 106 -4.63 -3.65 3.91
CA ALA A 106 -3.38 -4.35 4.21
C ALA A 106 -3.47 -5.84 3.87
N ILE A 107 -4.58 -6.50 4.25
CA ILE A 107 -4.84 -7.91 3.90
C ILE A 107 -4.84 -8.08 2.37
N LEU A 108 -5.58 -7.24 1.65
CA LEU A 108 -5.64 -7.30 0.20
C LEU A 108 -4.28 -7.00 -0.44
N GLY A 109 -3.54 -6.00 0.03
CA GLY A 109 -2.18 -5.71 -0.44
C GLY A 109 -1.24 -6.90 -0.27
N GLY A 110 -1.31 -7.58 0.88
CA GLY A 110 -0.57 -8.81 1.13
C GLY A 110 -0.97 -9.96 0.21
N LEU A 111 -2.28 -10.19 0.02
CA LEU A 111 -2.80 -11.26 -0.84
C LEU A 111 -2.45 -11.05 -2.31
N VAL A 112 -2.55 -9.81 -2.79
CA VAL A 112 -2.13 -9.41 -4.14
C VAL A 112 -0.70 -9.88 -4.42
N GLY A 113 0.22 -9.57 -3.50
CA GLY A 113 1.60 -9.99 -3.60
C GLY A 113 1.81 -11.51 -3.48
N TYR A 114 1.17 -12.12 -2.48
CA TYR A 114 1.24 -13.55 -2.24
C TYR A 114 0.88 -14.37 -3.47
N PHE A 115 -0.23 -14.02 -4.14
CA PHE A 115 -0.69 -14.72 -5.32
C PHE A 115 0.21 -14.44 -6.54
N ALA A 116 0.66 -13.20 -6.73
CA ALA A 116 1.61 -12.85 -7.79
C ALA A 116 2.92 -13.65 -7.69
N ALA A 117 3.40 -13.89 -6.47
CA ALA A 117 4.62 -14.64 -6.21
C ALA A 117 4.53 -16.15 -6.54
N ARG A 118 3.33 -16.70 -6.79
CA ARG A 118 3.17 -18.11 -7.18
C ARG A 118 3.53 -18.38 -8.64
N LYS A 119 3.51 -17.36 -9.51
CA LYS A 119 3.87 -17.44 -10.93
C LYS A 119 3.07 -18.46 -11.75
N GLU A 120 1.86 -18.80 -11.31
CA GLU A 120 0.92 -19.64 -12.06
C GLU A 120 -0.26 -18.76 -12.52
N ILE A 121 -0.82 -19.06 -13.70
CA ILE A 121 -1.86 -18.23 -14.32
C ILE A 121 -3.08 -18.07 -13.41
N GLU A 122 -3.50 -19.15 -12.75
CA GLU A 122 -4.65 -19.15 -11.83
C GLU A 122 -4.44 -18.18 -10.66
N TYR A 123 -3.25 -18.18 -10.07
CA TYR A 123 -2.91 -17.26 -8.99
C TYR A 123 -2.68 -15.83 -9.49
N ASN A 124 -2.20 -15.63 -10.71
CA ASN A 124 -2.11 -14.29 -11.29
C ASN A 124 -3.50 -13.67 -11.50
N ILE A 125 -4.50 -14.47 -11.90
CA ILE A 125 -5.90 -14.01 -11.98
C ILE A 125 -6.39 -13.61 -10.59
N LEU A 126 -6.15 -14.43 -9.56
CA LEU A 126 -6.51 -14.09 -8.18
C LEU A 126 -5.82 -12.81 -7.68
N SER A 127 -4.55 -12.60 -8.02
CA SER A 127 -3.82 -11.38 -7.69
C SER A 127 -4.49 -10.14 -8.30
N ILE A 128 -4.88 -10.22 -9.58
CA ILE A 128 -5.62 -9.14 -10.26
C ILE A 128 -6.99 -8.91 -9.62
N CYS A 129 -7.73 -9.97 -9.26
CA CYS A 129 -9.00 -9.84 -8.55
C CYS A 129 -8.81 -9.11 -7.20
N CYS A 130 -7.80 -9.49 -6.41
CA CYS A 130 -7.49 -8.80 -5.16
C CYS A 130 -7.08 -7.35 -5.39
N PHE A 131 -6.35 -7.04 -6.47
CA PHE A 131 -6.01 -5.66 -6.84
C PHE A 131 -7.26 -4.85 -7.16
N LEU A 132 -8.20 -5.38 -7.95
CA LEU A 132 -9.45 -4.70 -8.28
C LEU A 132 -10.31 -4.47 -7.04
N PHE A 133 -10.40 -5.45 -6.12
CA PHE A 133 -11.08 -5.24 -4.84
C PHE A 133 -10.39 -4.18 -3.99
N TRP A 134 -9.06 -4.18 -3.94
CA TRP A 134 -8.28 -3.16 -3.24
C TRP A 134 -8.62 -1.77 -3.80
N MET A 135 -8.67 -1.62 -5.13
CA MET A 135 -9.04 -0.38 -5.81
C MET A 135 -10.44 0.11 -5.44
N VAL A 136 -11.44 -0.78 -5.49
CA VAL A 136 -12.82 -0.42 -5.15
C VAL A 136 -12.93 0.06 -3.70
N ILE A 137 -12.24 -0.61 -2.78
CA ILE A 137 -12.25 -0.23 -1.36
C ILE A 137 -11.51 1.09 -1.17
N PHE A 138 -10.33 1.25 -1.78
CA PHE A 138 -9.52 2.46 -1.69
C PHE A 138 -10.29 3.70 -2.15
N VAL A 139 -10.95 3.62 -3.32
CA VAL A 139 -11.76 4.74 -3.85
C VAL A 139 -12.92 5.09 -2.90
N ARG A 140 -13.54 4.10 -2.26
CA ARG A 140 -14.60 4.35 -1.26
C ARG A 140 -14.12 5.10 -0.03
N GLY A 141 -12.83 5.02 0.31
CA GLY A 141 -12.25 5.78 1.42
C GLY A 141 -11.92 7.23 1.08
N ILE A 142 -11.90 7.61 -0.20
CA ILE A 142 -11.67 8.99 -0.67
C ILE A 142 -12.98 9.80 -0.66
N ASN A 143 -14.13 9.12 -0.53
CA ASN A 143 -15.47 9.67 -0.79
C ASN A 143 -16.24 10.07 0.47
#